data_AF-A0A520YUU5-F1
#
_entry.id   AF-A0A520YUU5-F1
#
_cell.length_a   1.000
_cell.length_b   1.000
_cell.length_c   1.000
_cell.angle_alpha   90.00
_cell.angle_beta   90.00
_cell.angle_gamma   90.00
#
_symmetry.space_group_name_H-M   'P 1'
#
loop_
_entity.id
_entity.type
_entity.pdbx_description
1 polymer ?
#
loop_
_entity_poly.entity_id
_entity_poly.type
_entity_poly.pdbx_seq_one_letter_code
_entity_poly.pdbx_strand_id
1 'polypeptide(L)'
;MRIRYRRIIWLSVLAFLSFCTPIVCADETASLPKTHLIAGVPYHKQITVFSCGPAALEILYDFWSEDIDQKAISDVTRSSSMGTYTWDMVRAGCFSRLSAARGRCFPKSAPKAGYSERPLGYVSFSYASDSLWWTDLKRLIAQNIPVVLLMKYARDDDTGHYRIIVGYDEEKGVVYFVDPWGRDLTRATNLDGIITWSMTDFENAWNYTGYGTDHPFWGAVMMPWTVTIHTTGETTAGSVLEVTAEITYPCPQPFDCHAYSAFNVRAEITLPPKMLLLEGVPGIDIGYLQAGESSAVTWRVKLDGDGSGSSIAVKATGLVSGTVPKVSKNGRININPGKGGDKNNKKNFYPAYDYTDEIGVEKSIEL
;
A
#
# COMPACT_ATOMS: atom_id res chain seq x y z
N MET A 1 42.01 68.43 -8.47
CA MET A 1 42.24 67.28 -9.35
C MET A 1 41.51 66.07 -8.76
N ARG A 2 40.36 65.66 -9.35
CA ARG A 2 39.51 64.58 -8.84
C ARG A 2 39.99 63.23 -9.41
N ILE A 3 40.41 62.30 -8.57
CA ILE A 3 40.72 60.92 -8.98
C ILE A 3 39.55 60.04 -8.55
N ARG A 4 38.87 59.45 -9.55
CA ARG A 4 37.71 58.56 -9.39
C ARG A 4 38.20 57.14 -9.04
N TYR A 5 37.68 56.58 -7.95
CA TYR A 5 37.78 55.15 -7.66
C TYR A 5 36.86 54.36 -8.62
N ARG A 6 37.44 53.46 -9.42
CA ARG A 6 36.70 52.41 -10.14
C ARG A 6 36.59 51.19 -9.23
N ARG A 7 35.38 50.84 -8.81
CA ARG A 7 35.08 49.53 -8.21
C ARG A 7 34.96 48.51 -9.34
N ILE A 8 35.80 47.49 -9.34
CA ILE A 8 35.69 46.31 -10.19
C ILE A 8 34.81 45.31 -9.43
N ILE A 9 33.64 44.99 -9.98
CA ILE A 9 32.74 43.95 -9.48
C ILE A 9 33.11 42.67 -10.23
N TRP A 10 33.59 41.66 -9.51
CA TRP A 10 33.77 40.31 -10.05
C TRP A 10 32.41 39.59 -10.02
N LEU A 11 31.88 39.27 -11.19
CA LEU A 11 30.74 38.36 -11.36
C LEU A 11 31.29 36.94 -11.50
N SER A 12 31.25 36.16 -10.42
CA SER A 12 31.49 34.73 -10.43
C SER A 12 30.21 34.01 -10.86
N VAL A 13 30.18 33.57 -12.12
CA VAL A 13 29.17 32.64 -12.63
C VAL A 13 29.55 31.23 -12.17
N LEU A 14 28.87 30.71 -11.15
CA LEU A 14 28.94 29.29 -10.79
C LEU A 14 28.03 28.51 -11.74
N ALA A 15 28.64 27.81 -12.70
CA ALA A 15 27.96 26.81 -13.51
C ALA A 15 27.69 25.57 -12.66
N PHE A 16 26.42 25.34 -12.31
CA PHE A 16 25.96 24.06 -11.78
C PHE A 16 26.01 23.02 -12.90
N LEU A 17 27.09 22.23 -12.94
CA LEU A 17 27.14 20.99 -13.70
C LEU A 17 26.29 19.96 -12.97
N SER A 18 25.04 19.82 -13.40
CA SER A 18 24.17 18.70 -13.03
C SER A 18 24.80 17.42 -13.57
N PHE A 19 25.55 16.70 -12.72
CA PHE A 19 25.97 15.34 -13.00
C PHE A 19 24.71 14.46 -12.98
N CYS A 20 24.12 14.27 -14.15
CA CYS A 20 23.12 13.24 -14.38
C CYS A 20 23.87 11.90 -14.32
N THR A 21 23.89 11.27 -13.15
CA THR A 21 24.28 9.87 -13.06
C THR A 21 23.25 9.06 -13.85
N PRO A 22 23.66 8.28 -14.85
CA PRO A 22 22.72 7.37 -15.51
C PRO A 22 22.20 6.41 -14.45
N ILE A 23 20.88 6.39 -14.29
CA ILE A 23 20.15 5.35 -13.58
C ILE A 23 20.62 4.03 -14.17
N VAL A 24 21.33 3.23 -13.37
CA VAL A 24 21.49 1.81 -13.65
C VAL A 24 20.08 1.25 -13.54
N CYS A 25 19.39 1.12 -14.68
CA CYS A 25 18.23 0.25 -14.78
C CYS A 25 18.70 -1.11 -14.25
N ALA A 26 18.14 -1.54 -13.11
CA ALA A 26 18.37 -2.86 -12.60
C ALA A 26 18.10 -3.86 -13.72
N ASP A 27 19.04 -4.78 -13.88
CA ASP A 27 19.16 -5.72 -14.98
C ASP A 27 17.85 -6.49 -15.20
N GLU A 28 17.19 -6.20 -16.33
CA GLU A 28 15.95 -6.85 -16.78
C GLU A 28 16.22 -8.26 -17.38
N THR A 29 17.30 -8.92 -16.93
CA THR A 29 17.76 -10.22 -17.47
C THR A 29 17.89 -11.33 -16.42
N ALA A 30 17.63 -11.07 -15.14
CA ALA A 30 17.51 -12.14 -14.16
C ALA A 30 16.21 -12.92 -14.39
N SER A 31 16.31 -14.18 -14.81
CA SER A 31 15.16 -15.07 -14.94
C SER A 31 14.42 -15.17 -13.60
N LEU A 32 13.10 -14.93 -13.58
CA LEU A 32 12.29 -15.08 -12.38
C LEU A 32 12.46 -16.48 -11.78
N PRO A 33 12.46 -16.64 -10.44
CA PRO A 33 12.57 -17.94 -9.82
C PRO A 33 11.42 -18.86 -10.26
N LYS A 34 11.69 -20.16 -10.38
CA LYS A 34 10.68 -21.17 -10.73
C LYS A 34 9.70 -21.47 -9.59
N THR A 35 10.14 -21.23 -8.36
CA THR A 35 9.34 -21.41 -7.16
C THR A 35 9.59 -20.23 -6.24
N HIS A 36 8.51 -19.71 -5.64
CA HIS A 36 8.62 -18.65 -4.64
C HIS A 36 7.40 -18.73 -3.71
N LEU A 37 7.63 -18.56 -2.41
CA LEU A 37 6.56 -18.42 -1.43
C LEU A 37 6.95 -17.27 -0.50
N ILE A 38 6.10 -16.25 -0.43
CA ILE A 38 6.29 -15.13 0.48
C ILE A 38 6.15 -15.64 1.91
N ALA A 39 7.21 -15.51 2.68
CA ALA A 39 7.21 -15.92 4.08
C ALA A 39 6.45 -14.90 4.95
N GLY A 40 5.79 -15.39 6.00
CA GLY A 40 5.22 -14.53 7.04
C GLY A 40 3.95 -13.78 6.67
N VAL A 41 3.24 -14.18 5.60
CA VAL A 41 1.90 -13.62 5.33
C VAL A 41 0.92 -14.11 6.41
N PRO A 42 0.27 -13.21 7.17
CA PRO A 42 -0.63 -13.58 8.25
C PRO A 42 -1.94 -14.15 7.72
N TYR A 43 -2.69 -14.82 8.59
CA TYR A 43 -4.00 -15.36 8.27
C TYR A 43 -5.08 -14.78 9.16
N HIS A 44 -6.03 -14.10 8.52
CA HIS A 44 -7.24 -13.59 9.17
C HIS A 44 -8.47 -14.19 8.52
N LYS A 45 -9.31 -14.80 9.35
CA LYS A 45 -10.56 -15.39 8.90
C LYS A 45 -11.63 -14.33 8.72
N GLN A 46 -12.40 -14.41 7.65
CA GLN A 46 -13.54 -13.52 7.43
C GLN A 46 -14.60 -13.68 8.54
N ILE A 47 -15.05 -12.56 9.10
CA ILE A 47 -15.99 -12.54 10.23
C ILE A 47 -17.45 -12.71 9.80
N THR A 48 -17.77 -12.51 8.52
CA THR A 48 -19.10 -12.71 7.94
C THR A 48 -19.01 -13.53 6.64
N VAL A 49 -20.15 -13.95 6.08
CA VAL A 49 -20.20 -14.66 4.79
C VAL A 49 -19.86 -13.78 3.57
N PHE A 50 -19.77 -12.45 3.74
CA PHE A 50 -19.54 -11.50 2.64
C PHE A 50 -18.29 -10.63 2.86
N SER A 51 -17.53 -10.84 3.93
CA SER A 51 -16.37 -10.03 4.29
C SER A 51 -15.04 -10.58 3.77
N CYS A 52 -15.04 -11.38 2.71
CA CYS A 52 -13.81 -11.86 2.08
C CYS A 52 -12.91 -10.72 1.60
N GLY A 53 -13.48 -9.63 1.08
CA GLY A 53 -12.74 -8.41 0.71
C GLY A 53 -12.08 -7.75 1.94
N PRO A 54 -12.84 -7.33 2.96
CA PRO A 54 -12.27 -6.78 4.19
C PRO A 54 -11.22 -7.68 4.87
N ALA A 55 -11.45 -8.99 4.90
CA ALA A 55 -10.48 -9.95 5.44
C ALA A 55 -9.20 -10.03 4.60
N ALA A 56 -9.32 -9.98 3.27
CA ALA A 56 -8.16 -9.97 2.39
C ALA A 56 -7.32 -8.68 2.56
N LEU A 57 -7.96 -7.55 2.85
CA LEU A 57 -7.27 -6.31 3.18
C LEU A 57 -6.60 -6.36 4.56
N GLU A 58 -7.25 -6.92 5.58
CA GLU A 58 -6.65 -7.13 6.91
C GLU A 58 -5.36 -7.96 6.80
N ILE A 59 -5.40 -9.08 6.08
CA ILE A 59 -4.20 -9.90 5.78
C ILE A 59 -3.09 -9.08 5.13
N LEU A 60 -3.43 -8.26 4.14
CA LEU A 60 -2.45 -7.46 3.42
C LEU A 60 -1.88 -6.31 4.27
N TYR A 61 -2.70 -5.67 5.10
CA TYR A 61 -2.27 -4.59 5.98
C TYR A 61 -1.38 -5.11 7.11
N ASP A 62 -1.73 -6.26 7.69
CA ASP A 62 -0.95 -6.92 8.75
C ASP A 62 0.39 -7.43 8.21
N PHE A 63 0.42 -7.94 6.96
CA PHE A 63 1.68 -8.28 6.30
C PHE A 63 2.67 -7.11 6.23
N TRP A 64 2.18 -5.89 6.00
CA TRP A 64 3.06 -4.72 5.87
C TRP A 64 3.36 -4.01 7.18
N SER A 65 2.40 -3.94 8.12
CA SER A 65 2.61 -3.25 9.40
C SER A 65 1.55 -3.50 10.45
N GLU A 66 0.25 -3.38 10.11
CA GLU A 66 -0.81 -3.21 11.10
C GLU A 66 -1.96 -4.20 10.92
N ASP A 67 -2.34 -4.87 11.99
CA ASP A 67 -3.57 -5.66 12.11
C ASP A 67 -4.78 -4.73 12.30
N ILE A 68 -5.43 -4.32 11.20
CA ILE A 68 -6.55 -3.37 11.19
C ILE A 68 -7.88 -4.13 11.29
N ASP A 69 -8.71 -3.80 12.30
CA ASP A 69 -10.00 -4.46 12.55
C ASP A 69 -10.85 -4.59 11.26
N GLN A 70 -11.10 -5.83 10.85
CA GLN A 70 -11.93 -6.19 9.70
C GLN A 70 -13.30 -5.46 9.67
N LYS A 71 -13.88 -5.11 10.82
CA LYS A 71 -15.13 -4.33 10.90
C LYS A 71 -14.95 -2.88 10.45
N ALA A 72 -13.83 -2.26 10.82
CA ALA A 72 -13.49 -0.91 10.38
C ALA A 72 -13.27 -0.91 8.87
N ILE A 73 -12.50 -1.89 8.35
CA ILE A 73 -12.28 -2.08 6.91
C ILE A 73 -13.61 -2.23 6.18
N SER A 74 -14.52 -3.08 6.68
CA SER A 74 -15.84 -3.32 6.08
C SER A 74 -16.66 -2.05 5.87
N ASP A 75 -16.53 -1.05 6.76
CA ASP A 75 -17.22 0.23 6.62
C ASP A 75 -16.46 1.22 5.73
N VAL A 76 -15.13 1.13 5.64
CA VAL A 76 -14.36 1.91 4.66
C VAL A 76 -14.66 1.41 3.24
N THR A 77 -14.67 0.11 3.03
CA THR A 77 -14.96 -0.55 1.74
C THR A 77 -16.44 -0.56 1.38
N ARG A 78 -17.31 0.02 2.21
CA ARG A 78 -18.76 0.07 1.99
C ARG A 78 -19.36 -1.33 1.73
N SER A 79 -18.81 -2.36 2.36
CA SER A 79 -19.19 -3.76 2.16
C SER A 79 -20.64 -4.03 2.57
N SER A 80 -21.24 -5.05 1.96
CA SER A 80 -22.63 -5.45 2.21
C SER A 80 -22.86 -6.92 1.93
N SER A 81 -24.11 -7.38 2.00
CA SER A 81 -24.48 -8.75 1.65
C SER A 81 -24.12 -9.17 0.21
N MET A 82 -23.79 -8.22 -0.68
CA MET A 82 -23.32 -8.50 -2.04
C MET A 82 -21.80 -8.68 -2.15
N GLY A 83 -21.09 -8.55 -1.04
CA GLY A 83 -19.63 -8.45 -1.01
C GLY A 83 -19.16 -7.00 -1.09
N THR A 84 -18.01 -6.83 -1.73
CA THR A 84 -17.25 -5.57 -1.79
C THR A 84 -16.88 -5.30 -3.24
N TYR A 85 -17.00 -4.05 -3.69
CA TYR A 85 -16.59 -3.68 -5.04
C TYR A 85 -15.08 -3.51 -5.12
N THR A 86 -14.49 -3.82 -6.27
CA THR A 86 -13.03 -3.69 -6.50
C THR A 86 -12.51 -2.27 -6.29
N TRP A 87 -13.22 -1.23 -6.75
CA TRP A 87 -12.81 0.17 -6.50
C TRP A 87 -12.86 0.53 -5.01
N ASP A 88 -13.72 -0.13 -4.23
CA ASP A 88 -13.79 0.08 -2.78
C ASP A 88 -12.61 -0.57 -2.07
N MET A 89 -12.11 -1.70 -2.61
CA MET A 89 -10.87 -2.33 -2.13
C MET A 89 -9.68 -1.37 -2.30
N VAL A 90 -9.51 -0.81 -3.51
CA VAL A 90 -8.41 0.14 -3.79
C VAL A 90 -8.55 1.41 -2.96
N ARG A 91 -9.76 1.96 -2.88
CA ARG A 91 -10.06 3.14 -2.07
C ARG A 91 -9.70 2.94 -0.60
N ALA A 92 -9.99 1.76 -0.04
CA ALA A 92 -9.73 1.44 1.35
C ALA A 92 -8.23 1.39 1.67
N GLY A 93 -7.40 1.01 0.69
CA GLY A 93 -5.94 1.09 0.82
C GLY A 93 -5.45 2.53 0.95
N CYS A 94 -6.00 3.48 0.19
CA CYS A 94 -5.63 4.90 0.33
C CYS A 94 -6.23 5.59 1.57
N PHE A 95 -7.14 4.97 2.32
CA PHE A 95 -7.88 5.62 3.40
C PHE A 95 -6.96 6.14 4.51
N SER A 96 -7.08 7.43 4.84
CA SER A 96 -6.23 8.08 5.84
C SER A 96 -7.01 8.96 6.81
N ARG A 97 -6.29 9.60 7.73
CA ARG A 97 -6.79 10.58 8.71
C ARG A 97 -7.61 11.73 8.13
N LEU A 98 -7.52 11.97 6.83
CA LEU A 98 -8.29 12.99 6.13
C LEU A 98 -9.71 12.52 5.75
N SER A 99 -10.00 11.23 5.91
CA SER A 99 -11.25 10.60 5.50
C SER A 99 -12.00 9.93 6.66
N ALA A 100 -13.33 9.88 6.51
CA ALA A 100 -14.24 9.12 7.36
C ALA A 100 -14.89 7.98 6.56
N ALA A 101 -15.10 6.84 7.20
CA ALA A 101 -15.80 5.71 6.60
C ALA A 101 -17.21 6.12 6.16
N ARG A 102 -17.64 5.58 5.02
CA ARG A 102 -18.96 5.87 4.42
C ARG A 102 -19.93 4.68 4.53
N GLY A 103 -19.42 3.49 4.84
CA GLY A 103 -20.16 2.27 5.07
C GLY A 103 -20.97 2.29 6.37
N ARG A 104 -21.84 1.29 6.51
CA ARG A 104 -22.77 1.15 7.65
C ARG A 104 -22.98 -0.31 8.06
N CYS A 105 -22.09 -1.21 7.65
CA CYS A 105 -22.09 -2.61 8.04
C CYS A 105 -21.79 -2.76 9.54
N PHE A 106 -20.81 -2.01 10.08
CA PHE A 106 -20.42 -2.03 11.48
C PHE A 106 -20.27 -0.62 12.05
N PRO A 107 -21.37 0.15 12.16
CA PRO A 107 -21.31 1.60 12.42
C PRO A 107 -20.66 1.99 13.77
N LYS A 108 -20.49 1.05 14.69
CA LYS A 108 -19.76 1.27 15.96
C LYS A 108 -18.24 1.20 15.81
N SER A 109 -17.75 0.49 14.79
CA SER A 109 -16.33 0.36 14.44
C SER A 109 -15.94 1.27 13.27
N ALA A 110 -16.88 2.05 12.71
CA ALA A 110 -16.62 2.90 11.56
C ALA A 110 -15.62 4.04 11.90
N PRO A 111 -14.44 4.08 11.26
CA PRO A 111 -13.46 5.12 11.52
C PRO A 111 -13.93 6.49 11.03
N LYS A 112 -13.57 7.55 11.76
CA LYS A 112 -13.91 8.95 11.42
C LYS A 112 -12.75 9.75 10.84
N ALA A 113 -11.52 9.28 11.02
CA ALA A 113 -10.30 9.94 10.61
C ALA A 113 -9.20 8.88 10.48
N GLY A 114 -9.22 8.10 9.39
CA GLY A 114 -8.26 7.01 9.18
C GLY A 114 -8.52 5.79 10.06
N TYR A 115 -7.82 4.69 9.81
CA TYR A 115 -7.85 3.54 10.72
C TYR A 115 -7.18 3.91 12.05
N SER A 116 -7.59 3.28 13.15
CA SER A 116 -7.08 3.64 14.48
C SER A 116 -5.61 3.23 14.62
N GLU A 117 -5.28 2.10 14.01
CA GLU A 117 -3.97 1.47 13.95
C GLU A 117 -3.09 2.18 12.91
N ARG A 118 -3.70 2.70 11.84
CA ARG A 118 -2.98 3.34 10.74
C ARG A 118 -3.63 4.64 10.27
N PRO A 119 -3.09 5.81 10.65
CA PRO A 119 -3.62 7.11 10.22
C PRO A 119 -3.21 7.52 8.79
N LEU A 120 -2.22 6.85 8.20
CA LEU A 120 -1.76 7.10 6.82
C LEU A 120 -2.31 6.01 5.88
N GLY A 121 -2.71 6.40 4.68
CA GLY A 121 -3.06 5.43 3.65
C GLY A 121 -1.82 4.72 3.08
N TYR A 122 -2.06 3.59 2.43
CA TYR A 122 -1.11 2.89 1.59
C TYR A 122 -1.12 3.44 0.16
N VAL A 123 -0.04 3.18 -0.56
CA VAL A 123 -0.07 3.18 -2.02
C VAL A 123 -1.00 2.05 -2.46
N SER A 124 -1.93 2.30 -3.38
CA SER A 124 -2.91 1.29 -3.77
C SER A 124 -3.20 1.36 -5.26
N PHE A 125 -3.02 0.22 -5.93
CA PHE A 125 -3.23 0.09 -7.37
C PHE A 125 -4.04 -1.15 -7.66
N SER A 126 -4.80 -1.12 -8.75
CA SER A 126 -5.44 -2.31 -9.31
C SER A 126 -5.18 -2.39 -10.81
N TYR A 127 -5.16 -3.62 -11.31
CA TYR A 127 -5.04 -3.92 -12.72
C TYR A 127 -6.00 -5.07 -13.07
N ALA A 128 -6.59 -4.98 -14.25
CA ALA A 128 -7.42 -6.03 -14.84
C ALA A 128 -7.15 -6.06 -16.34
N SER A 129 -7.33 -7.21 -16.96
CA SER A 129 -6.94 -7.45 -18.35
C SER A 129 -7.79 -8.56 -18.93
N ASP A 130 -8.04 -8.55 -20.24
CA ASP A 130 -8.69 -9.66 -20.94
C ASP A 130 -7.77 -10.88 -21.10
N SER A 131 -6.47 -10.71 -20.83
CA SER A 131 -5.44 -11.74 -20.92
C SER A 131 -4.75 -11.96 -19.57
N LEU A 132 -4.45 -13.23 -19.27
CA LEU A 132 -3.70 -13.62 -18.09
C LEU A 132 -2.32 -12.93 -18.07
N TRP A 133 -2.04 -12.15 -17.04
CA TRP A 133 -0.78 -11.44 -16.84
C TRP A 133 0.16 -12.19 -15.88
N TRP A 134 0.37 -13.48 -16.15
CA TRP A 134 1.10 -14.38 -15.24
C TRP A 134 2.53 -13.95 -14.96
N THR A 135 3.26 -13.47 -15.98
CA THR A 135 4.66 -13.03 -15.81
C THR A 135 4.77 -11.85 -14.84
N ASP A 136 3.88 -10.86 -14.95
CA ASP A 136 3.89 -9.70 -14.06
C ASP A 136 3.43 -10.09 -12.65
N LEU A 137 2.46 -10.99 -12.51
CA LEU A 137 2.05 -11.52 -11.21
C LEU A 137 3.20 -12.27 -10.51
N LYS A 138 3.94 -13.10 -11.24
CA LYS A 138 5.15 -13.75 -10.71
C LYS A 138 6.19 -12.74 -10.26
N ARG A 139 6.39 -11.66 -11.03
CA ARG A 139 7.35 -10.61 -10.68
C ARG A 139 7.00 -9.96 -9.35
N LEU A 140 5.73 -9.62 -9.13
CA LEU A 140 5.24 -9.09 -7.85
C LEU A 140 5.52 -10.06 -6.70
N ILE A 141 5.15 -11.33 -6.88
CA ILE A 141 5.34 -12.36 -5.84
C ILE A 141 6.83 -12.57 -5.52
N ALA A 142 7.69 -12.63 -6.54
CA ALA A 142 9.14 -12.78 -6.38
C ALA A 142 9.79 -11.57 -5.67
N GLN A 143 9.15 -10.40 -5.71
CA GLN A 143 9.53 -9.19 -4.97
C GLN A 143 8.94 -9.14 -3.55
N ASN A 144 8.31 -10.22 -3.08
CA ASN A 144 7.59 -10.30 -1.82
C ASN A 144 6.42 -9.31 -1.70
N ILE A 145 5.74 -9.05 -2.83
CA ILE A 145 4.53 -8.24 -2.88
C ILE A 145 3.32 -9.17 -3.04
N PRO A 146 2.58 -9.46 -1.95
CA PRO A 146 1.34 -10.23 -2.05
C PRO A 146 0.27 -9.44 -2.83
N VAL A 147 -0.57 -10.16 -3.58
CA VAL A 147 -1.57 -9.54 -4.46
C VAL A 147 -2.96 -10.05 -4.11
N VAL A 148 -3.91 -9.14 -3.91
CA VAL A 148 -5.32 -9.48 -3.73
C VAL A 148 -5.93 -9.74 -5.09
N LEU A 149 -6.57 -10.89 -5.27
CA LEU A 149 -7.23 -11.29 -6.50
C LEU A 149 -8.74 -11.36 -6.28
N LEU A 150 -9.51 -10.93 -7.29
CA LEU A 150 -10.93 -11.24 -7.39
C LEU A 150 -11.10 -12.41 -8.35
N MET A 151 -11.62 -13.52 -7.85
CA MET A 151 -11.76 -14.76 -8.61
C MET A 151 -13.04 -15.50 -8.22
N LYS A 152 -13.38 -16.56 -8.94
CA LYS A 152 -14.44 -17.49 -8.54
C LYS A 152 -14.10 -18.16 -7.21
N TYR A 153 -15.13 -18.45 -6.40
CA TYR A 153 -14.96 -19.17 -5.14
C TYR A 153 -14.38 -20.57 -5.40
N ALA A 154 -14.93 -21.28 -6.39
CA ALA A 154 -14.43 -22.56 -6.87
C ALA A 154 -14.57 -22.62 -8.40
N ARG A 155 -13.96 -23.63 -9.02
CA ARG A 155 -14.01 -23.83 -10.48
C ARG A 155 -15.45 -23.79 -11.05
N ASP A 156 -16.38 -24.43 -10.34
CA ASP A 156 -17.78 -24.59 -10.76
C ASP A 156 -18.74 -23.68 -9.95
N ASP A 157 -18.22 -22.66 -9.27
CA ASP A 157 -19.00 -21.69 -8.49
C ASP A 157 -18.69 -20.25 -8.95
N ASP A 158 -19.61 -19.64 -9.69
CA ASP A 158 -19.48 -18.28 -10.21
C ASP A 158 -19.62 -17.18 -9.15
N THR A 159 -19.72 -17.54 -7.86
CA THR A 159 -19.67 -16.58 -6.76
C THR A 159 -18.27 -15.97 -6.65
N GLY A 160 -18.19 -14.64 -6.70
CA GLY A 160 -16.92 -13.93 -6.54
C GLY A 160 -16.35 -14.04 -5.11
N HIS A 161 -15.04 -14.21 -5.02
CA HIS A 161 -14.30 -14.35 -3.77
C HIS A 161 -12.93 -13.67 -3.87
N TYR A 162 -12.52 -13.03 -2.78
CA TYR A 162 -11.20 -12.42 -2.68
C TYR A 162 -10.22 -13.36 -1.99
N ARG A 163 -9.02 -13.50 -2.58
CA ARG A 163 -7.89 -14.26 -2.01
C ARG A 163 -6.61 -13.46 -2.16
N ILE A 164 -5.60 -13.78 -1.36
CA ILE A 164 -4.26 -13.21 -1.51
C ILE A 164 -3.38 -14.28 -2.12
N ILE A 165 -2.84 -14.06 -3.32
CA ILE A 165 -1.81 -14.95 -3.86
C ILE A 165 -0.46 -14.59 -3.24
N VAL A 166 0.23 -15.61 -2.75
CA VAL A 166 1.46 -15.46 -1.96
C VAL A 166 2.61 -16.32 -2.48
N GLY A 167 2.37 -17.15 -3.49
CA GLY A 167 3.41 -18.01 -4.01
C GLY A 167 3.00 -18.85 -5.20
N TYR A 168 4.00 -19.50 -5.78
CA TYR A 168 3.86 -20.45 -6.88
C TYR A 168 5.00 -21.47 -6.87
N ASP A 169 4.74 -22.61 -7.50
CA ASP A 169 5.73 -23.66 -7.77
C ASP A 169 5.49 -24.19 -9.18
N GLU A 170 6.30 -23.73 -10.14
CA GLU A 170 6.15 -24.11 -11.54
C GLU A 170 6.52 -25.56 -11.81
N GLU A 171 7.39 -26.15 -10.99
CA GLU A 171 7.78 -27.56 -11.14
C GLU A 171 6.62 -28.47 -10.74
N LYS A 172 5.82 -28.05 -9.76
CA LYS A 172 4.59 -28.73 -9.35
C LYS A 172 3.35 -28.27 -10.12
N GLY A 173 3.42 -27.16 -10.85
CA GLY A 173 2.27 -26.57 -11.54
C GLY A 173 1.19 -26.08 -10.59
N VAL A 174 1.57 -25.43 -9.48
CA VAL A 174 0.63 -24.95 -8.46
C VAL A 174 0.88 -23.50 -8.04
N VAL A 175 -0.16 -22.87 -7.49
CA VAL A 175 -0.12 -21.57 -6.79
C VAL A 175 -0.59 -21.72 -5.35
N TYR A 176 -0.13 -20.80 -4.51
CA TYR A 176 -0.46 -20.73 -3.09
C TYR A 176 -1.21 -19.44 -2.78
N PHE A 177 -2.33 -19.57 -2.06
CA PHE A 177 -3.11 -18.45 -1.57
C PHE A 177 -3.21 -18.48 -0.05
N VAL A 178 -3.32 -17.31 0.57
CA VAL A 178 -4.01 -17.19 1.86
C VAL A 178 -5.49 -16.94 1.57
N ASP A 179 -6.36 -17.84 2.04
CA ASP A 179 -7.82 -17.74 1.82
C ASP A 179 -8.54 -17.38 3.13
N PRO A 180 -9.16 -16.18 3.22
CA PRO A 180 -9.84 -15.75 4.44
C PRO A 180 -11.07 -16.57 4.81
N TRP A 181 -11.62 -17.43 3.92
CA TRP A 181 -12.83 -18.20 4.23
C TRP A 181 -12.57 -19.29 5.28
N GLY A 182 -11.38 -19.91 5.26
CA GLY A 182 -10.98 -20.95 6.21
C GLY A 182 -11.84 -22.21 6.21
N ARG A 183 -12.64 -22.42 5.16
CA ARG A 183 -13.55 -23.57 4.97
C ARG A 183 -13.68 -23.89 3.48
N ASP A 184 -12.57 -24.01 2.75
CA ASP A 184 -12.64 -24.67 1.46
C ASP A 184 -13.08 -26.12 1.72
N LEU A 185 -14.35 -26.43 1.47
CA LEU A 185 -14.93 -27.73 1.80
C LEU A 185 -14.35 -28.86 0.93
N THR A 186 -13.61 -28.50 -0.13
CA THR A 186 -13.02 -29.44 -1.07
C THR A 186 -11.51 -29.59 -0.91
N ARG A 187 -10.85 -28.72 -0.14
CA ARG A 187 -9.38 -28.67 0.00
C ARG A 187 -9.00 -28.36 1.44
N ALA A 188 -8.02 -29.08 1.98
CA ALA A 188 -7.52 -28.81 3.32
C ALA A 188 -6.90 -27.40 3.36
N THR A 189 -7.44 -26.52 4.20
CA THR A 189 -6.79 -25.26 4.57
C THR A 189 -5.80 -25.56 5.68
N ASN A 190 -4.53 -25.21 5.46
CA ASN A 190 -3.51 -25.32 6.48
C ASN A 190 -3.83 -24.39 7.68
N LEU A 191 -3.18 -24.62 8.82
CA LEU A 191 -3.41 -23.79 10.02
C LEU A 191 -3.04 -22.32 9.81
N ASP A 192 -2.15 -22.05 8.85
CA ASP A 192 -1.70 -20.72 8.41
C ASP A 192 -2.62 -20.12 7.31
N GLY A 193 -3.79 -20.70 7.06
CA GLY A 193 -4.72 -20.22 6.05
C GLY A 193 -4.31 -20.50 4.61
N ILE A 194 -3.15 -21.14 4.38
CA ILE A 194 -2.65 -21.40 3.03
C ILE A 194 -3.46 -22.52 2.38
N ILE A 195 -3.85 -22.28 1.13
CA ILE A 195 -4.43 -23.27 0.22
C ILE A 195 -3.62 -23.36 -1.07
N THR A 196 -3.58 -24.56 -1.65
CA THR A 196 -2.83 -24.85 -2.88
C THR A 196 -3.79 -25.17 -4.01
N TRP A 197 -3.60 -24.53 -5.16
CA TRP A 197 -4.40 -24.77 -6.37
C TRP A 197 -3.50 -25.14 -7.54
N SER A 198 -3.99 -26.01 -8.44
CA SER A 198 -3.34 -26.23 -9.73
C SER A 198 -3.38 -24.94 -10.57
N MET A 199 -2.37 -24.72 -11.42
CA MET A 199 -2.37 -23.60 -12.36
C MET A 199 -3.65 -23.56 -13.20
N THR A 200 -4.13 -24.71 -13.68
CA THR A 200 -5.36 -24.82 -14.46
C THR A 200 -6.59 -24.34 -13.69
N ASP A 201 -6.76 -24.74 -12.43
CA ASP A 201 -7.91 -24.29 -11.64
C ASP A 201 -7.81 -22.79 -11.31
N PHE A 202 -6.60 -22.31 -11.04
CA PHE A 202 -6.32 -20.90 -10.80
C PHE A 202 -6.70 -20.04 -12.00
N GLU A 203 -6.17 -20.35 -13.19
CA GLU A 203 -6.43 -19.60 -14.41
C GLU A 203 -7.93 -19.54 -14.73
N ASN A 204 -8.62 -20.68 -14.61
CA ASN A 204 -10.06 -20.76 -14.86
C ASN A 204 -10.87 -19.91 -13.87
N ALA A 205 -10.51 -19.92 -12.59
CA ALA A 205 -11.23 -19.15 -11.59
C ALA A 205 -10.88 -17.66 -11.60
N TRP A 206 -9.65 -17.29 -11.95
CA TRP A 206 -9.22 -15.89 -12.02
C TRP A 206 -9.65 -15.21 -13.31
N ASN A 207 -9.98 -15.99 -14.35
CA ASN A 207 -10.76 -15.53 -15.49
C ASN A 207 -12.22 -15.25 -15.07
N TYR A 208 -12.39 -14.23 -14.25
CA TYR A 208 -13.64 -13.85 -13.63
C TYR A 208 -13.82 -12.33 -13.69
N THR A 209 -14.96 -11.92 -14.22
CA THR A 209 -15.40 -10.52 -14.20
C THR A 209 -16.50 -10.39 -13.15
N GLY A 210 -16.26 -9.58 -12.12
CA GLY A 210 -17.15 -9.42 -10.98
C GLY A 210 -17.52 -7.97 -10.71
N TYR A 211 -18.05 -7.72 -9.52
CA TYR A 211 -18.53 -6.40 -9.13
C TYR A 211 -17.40 -5.35 -9.12
N GLY A 212 -17.42 -4.52 -10.15
CA GLY A 212 -16.63 -3.30 -10.25
C GLY A 212 -15.38 -3.37 -11.13
N THR A 213 -15.24 -4.44 -11.89
CA THR A 213 -14.25 -4.55 -12.97
C THR A 213 -14.98 -4.90 -14.26
N ASP A 214 -14.55 -4.31 -15.38
CA ASP A 214 -15.10 -4.60 -16.71
C ASP A 214 -14.27 -5.69 -17.43
N HIS A 215 -13.11 -6.05 -16.86
CA HIS A 215 -12.19 -7.04 -17.39
C HIS A 215 -11.92 -8.15 -16.35
N PRO A 216 -11.59 -9.38 -16.80
CA PRO A 216 -11.17 -10.46 -15.93
C PRO A 216 -9.75 -10.24 -15.38
N PHE A 217 -9.21 -11.25 -14.68
CA PHE A 217 -7.86 -11.24 -14.11
C PHE A 217 -7.60 -9.99 -13.25
N TRP A 218 -8.59 -9.56 -12.47
CA TRP A 218 -8.44 -8.41 -11.59
C TRP A 218 -7.52 -8.76 -10.42
N GLY A 219 -6.52 -7.90 -10.18
CA GLY A 219 -5.65 -7.95 -9.02
C GLY A 219 -5.36 -6.55 -8.49
N ALA A 220 -5.07 -6.46 -7.19
CA ALA A 220 -4.69 -5.22 -6.55
C ALA A 220 -3.56 -5.43 -5.55
N VAL A 221 -2.76 -4.37 -5.39
CA VAL A 221 -1.72 -4.27 -4.37
C VAL A 221 -1.98 -3.06 -3.50
N MET A 222 -1.66 -3.20 -2.23
CA MET A 222 -1.58 -2.12 -1.26
C MET A 222 -0.25 -2.28 -0.53
N MET A 223 0.57 -1.25 -0.53
CA MET A 223 1.92 -1.30 0.05
C MET A 223 2.34 0.07 0.56
N PRO A 224 3.25 0.15 1.55
CA PRO A 224 3.77 1.43 1.99
C PRO A 224 4.68 2.05 0.92
N TRP A 225 5.04 3.32 1.13
CA TRP A 225 6.18 3.90 0.44
C TRP A 225 7.46 3.17 0.84
N THR A 226 8.50 3.26 0.01
CA THR A 226 9.84 2.78 0.40
C THR A 226 10.64 3.97 0.91
N VAL A 227 11.15 3.86 2.13
CA VAL A 227 12.07 4.84 2.72
C VAL A 227 13.29 4.09 3.21
N THR A 228 14.44 4.39 2.60
CA THR A 228 15.75 3.87 3.04
C THR A 228 16.51 5.02 3.70
N ILE A 229 16.97 4.80 4.93
CA ILE A 229 17.71 5.80 5.69
C ILE A 229 19.18 5.40 5.71
N HIS A 230 20.04 6.32 5.30
CA HIS A 230 21.48 6.20 5.34
C HIS A 230 22.07 7.23 6.28
N THR A 231 23.09 6.84 7.02
CA THR A 231 23.81 7.74 7.92
C THR A 231 25.29 7.76 7.56
N THR A 232 25.91 8.93 7.62
CA THR A 232 27.33 9.12 7.32
C THR A 232 27.95 10.09 8.31
N GLY A 233 29.06 9.69 8.92
CA GLY A 233 29.73 10.44 9.98
C GLY A 233 29.97 9.60 11.23
N GLU A 234 30.59 10.20 12.24
CA GLU A 234 30.82 9.54 13.54
C GLU A 234 29.58 9.67 14.43
N THR A 235 29.31 8.67 15.26
CA THR A 235 28.19 8.65 16.22
C THR A 235 28.60 9.11 17.63
N THR A 236 29.79 9.71 17.76
CA THR A 236 30.35 10.18 19.03
C THR A 236 29.78 11.53 19.46
N ALA A 237 29.73 11.78 20.77
CA ALA A 237 29.26 13.06 21.29
C ALA A 237 30.09 14.23 20.75
N GLY A 238 29.41 15.26 20.25
CA GLY A 238 29.99 16.45 19.63
C GLY A 238 30.16 16.36 18.11
N SER A 239 29.95 15.19 17.51
CA SER A 239 30.05 15.01 16.06
C SER A 239 28.84 15.59 15.32
N VAL A 240 28.96 15.62 13.99
CA VAL A 240 27.85 15.87 13.07
C VAL A 240 27.63 14.61 12.24
N LEU A 241 26.41 14.10 12.27
CA LEU A 241 25.93 12.99 11.48
C LEU A 241 25.09 13.52 10.32
N GLU A 242 25.41 13.08 9.11
CA GLU A 242 24.56 13.29 7.95
C GLU A 242 23.54 12.16 7.87
N VAL A 243 22.25 12.51 7.76
CA VAL A 243 21.14 11.58 7.62
C VAL A 243 20.49 11.83 6.28
N THR A 244 20.58 10.86 5.38
CA THR A 244 19.97 10.93 4.04
C THR A 244 18.84 9.91 3.96
N ALA A 245 17.66 10.34 3.55
CA ALA A 245 16.53 9.46 3.27
C ALA A 245 16.26 9.40 1.77
N GLU A 246 16.33 8.21 1.21
CA GLU A 246 15.86 7.88 -0.14
C GLU A 246 14.41 7.46 -0.06
N ILE A 247 13.54 8.21 -0.74
CA ILE A 247 12.09 8.09 -0.66
C ILE A 247 11.58 7.72 -2.05
N THR A 248 10.89 6.58 -2.14
CA THR A 248 10.29 6.09 -3.38
C THR A 248 8.79 5.98 -3.22
N TYR A 249 8.05 6.57 -4.16
CA TYR A 249 6.63 6.31 -4.35
C TYR A 249 6.49 5.13 -5.30
N PRO A 250 6.24 3.89 -4.84
CA PRO A 250 6.34 2.71 -5.68
C PRO A 250 5.28 2.66 -6.78
N CYS A 251 5.63 2.01 -7.89
CA CYS A 251 4.69 1.58 -8.93
C CYS A 251 5.26 0.36 -9.66
N PRO A 252 5.04 -0.85 -9.14
CA PRO A 252 5.48 -2.05 -9.83
C PRO A 252 4.60 -2.31 -11.06
N GLN A 253 5.16 -2.95 -12.08
CA GLN A 253 4.38 -3.45 -13.20
C GLN A 253 3.41 -4.54 -12.73
N PRO A 254 2.19 -4.64 -13.29
CA PRO A 254 1.69 -3.98 -14.51
C PRO A 254 0.82 -2.73 -14.23
N PHE A 255 0.91 -2.12 -13.06
CA PHE A 255 0.03 -1.02 -12.68
C PHE A 255 0.34 0.26 -13.48
N ASP A 256 -0.68 1.03 -13.83
CA ASP A 256 -0.51 2.28 -14.57
C ASP A 256 0.02 3.39 -13.66
N CYS A 257 1.32 3.63 -13.74
CA CYS A 257 1.99 4.64 -12.95
C CYS A 257 1.56 6.07 -13.26
N HIS A 258 1.00 6.35 -14.45
CA HIS A 258 0.60 7.69 -14.85
C HIS A 258 -0.77 8.08 -14.29
N ALA A 259 -1.60 7.09 -13.94
CA ALA A 259 -2.91 7.31 -13.36
C ALA A 259 -2.85 7.81 -11.90
N TYR A 260 -1.69 7.75 -11.27
CA TYR A 260 -1.53 8.01 -9.85
C TYR A 260 -0.32 8.89 -9.56
N SER A 261 -0.59 10.09 -9.06
CA SER A 261 0.43 11.04 -8.67
C SER A 261 0.23 11.48 -7.22
N ALA A 262 1.33 11.59 -6.50
CA ALA A 262 1.35 12.16 -5.15
C ALA A 262 1.76 13.64 -5.24
N PHE A 263 0.98 14.51 -4.63
CA PHE A 263 1.27 15.95 -4.52
C PHE A 263 1.42 16.35 -3.05
N ASN A 264 1.98 17.53 -2.81
CA ASN A 264 2.39 17.96 -1.47
C ASN A 264 3.26 16.92 -0.77
N VAL A 265 4.16 16.29 -1.52
CA VAL A 265 5.08 15.30 -1.01
C VAL A 265 6.05 15.98 -0.04
N ARG A 266 6.22 15.38 1.13
CA ARG A 266 7.05 15.91 2.22
C ARG A 266 7.77 14.78 2.95
N ALA A 267 8.99 15.07 3.37
CA ALA A 267 9.77 14.24 4.27
C ALA A 267 9.96 14.97 5.60
N GLU A 268 9.86 14.27 6.72
CA GLU A 268 10.00 14.83 8.07
C GLU A 268 10.87 13.92 8.93
N ILE A 269 11.95 14.47 9.49
CA ILE A 269 12.83 13.75 10.42
C ILE A 269 12.38 13.97 11.87
N THR A 270 12.31 12.88 12.63
CA THR A 270 12.13 12.90 14.09
C THR A 270 13.41 12.41 14.74
N LEU A 271 13.97 13.24 15.62
CA LEU A 271 15.23 12.98 16.30
C LEU A 271 14.99 12.57 17.76
N PRO A 272 15.80 11.64 18.30
CA PRO A 272 15.76 11.29 19.70
C PRO A 272 16.34 12.43 20.56
N PRO A 273 16.13 12.41 21.89
CA PRO A 273 16.78 13.35 22.80
C PRO A 273 18.31 13.36 22.60
N LYS A 274 18.94 14.53 22.75
CA LYS A 274 20.39 14.77 22.54
C LYS A 274 20.85 14.74 21.08
N MET A 275 19.94 14.68 20.12
CA MET A 275 20.23 14.97 18.71
C MET A 275 19.47 16.22 18.28
N LEU A 276 20.18 17.14 17.64
CA LEU A 276 19.62 18.41 17.20
C LEU A 276 19.95 18.67 15.74
N LEU A 277 19.00 19.22 14.99
CA LEU A 277 19.30 19.72 13.65
C LEU A 277 20.29 20.87 13.76
N LEU A 278 21.39 20.76 13.00
CA LEU A 278 22.41 21.80 12.95
C LEU A 278 21.90 23.02 12.15
N GLU A 279 21.20 22.75 11.05
CA GLU A 279 20.66 23.73 10.12
C GLU A 279 19.31 23.25 9.54
N GLY A 280 18.51 24.20 9.05
CA GLY A 280 17.25 23.90 8.35
C GLY A 280 16.07 23.65 9.29
N VAL A 281 15.07 22.96 8.74
CA VAL A 281 13.83 22.58 9.45
C VAL A 281 13.64 21.06 9.36
N PRO A 282 12.94 20.42 10.32
CA PRO A 282 12.74 18.97 10.30
C PRO A 282 12.00 18.47 9.05
N GLY A 283 11.05 19.27 8.54
CA GLY A 283 10.26 18.90 7.37
C GLY A 283 10.74 19.55 6.08
N ILE A 284 11.07 18.76 5.08
CA ILE A 284 11.49 19.18 3.74
C ILE A 284 10.35 18.89 2.75
N ASP A 285 9.92 19.93 2.04
CA ASP A 285 8.90 19.79 0.98
C ASP A 285 9.57 19.33 -0.32
N ILE A 286 9.15 18.16 -0.82
CA ILE A 286 9.59 17.57 -2.09
C ILE A 286 8.67 18.02 -3.24
N GLY A 287 7.41 18.34 -2.92
CA GLY A 287 6.43 18.86 -3.86
C GLY A 287 5.63 17.76 -4.52
N TYR A 288 6.18 17.12 -5.55
CA TYR A 288 5.44 16.16 -6.38
C TYR A 288 6.28 14.91 -6.65
N LEU A 289 5.62 13.75 -6.69
CA LEU A 289 6.17 12.50 -7.22
C LEU A 289 5.12 11.78 -8.06
N GLN A 290 5.49 11.39 -9.28
CA GLN A 290 4.77 10.39 -10.04
C GLN A 290 4.97 9.02 -9.39
N ALA A 291 3.98 8.13 -9.47
CA ALA A 291 4.20 6.75 -9.06
C ALA A 291 5.36 6.14 -9.87
N GLY A 292 6.28 5.44 -9.20
CA GLY A 292 7.54 4.93 -9.74
C GLY A 292 8.75 5.85 -9.52
N GLU A 293 8.57 7.11 -9.12
CA GLU A 293 9.68 8.05 -8.89
C GLU A 293 10.26 7.96 -7.48
N SER A 294 11.51 8.42 -7.38
CA SER A 294 12.26 8.55 -6.12
C SER A 294 12.81 9.96 -5.95
N SER A 295 13.00 10.36 -4.70
CA SER A 295 13.71 11.58 -4.31
C SER A 295 14.58 11.31 -3.09
N ALA A 296 15.61 12.14 -2.88
CA ALA A 296 16.48 12.05 -1.73
C ALA A 296 16.51 13.38 -0.98
N VAL A 297 16.48 13.31 0.35
CA VAL A 297 16.58 14.46 1.24
C VAL A 297 17.63 14.20 2.31
N THR A 298 18.31 15.25 2.74
CA THR A 298 19.44 15.14 3.67
C THR A 298 19.33 16.15 4.80
N TRP A 299 19.58 15.68 6.03
CA TRP A 299 19.68 16.50 7.24
C TRP A 299 21.07 16.39 7.85
N ARG A 300 21.54 17.49 8.46
CA ARG A 300 22.77 17.50 9.27
C ARG A 300 22.38 17.57 10.74
N VAL A 301 22.74 16.54 11.49
CA VAL A 301 22.34 16.34 12.88
C VAL A 301 23.56 16.42 13.78
N LYS A 302 23.54 17.33 14.74
CA LYS A 302 24.56 17.41 15.80
C LYS A 302 24.20 16.45 16.93
N LEU A 303 25.20 15.68 17.38
CA LEU A 303 25.08 14.79 18.51
C LEU A 303 25.57 15.50 19.78
N ASP A 304 24.68 15.75 20.75
CA ASP A 304 25.04 16.27 22.08
C ASP A 304 25.33 15.14 23.09
N GLY A 305 25.22 13.88 22.67
CA GLY A 305 25.59 12.68 23.42
C GLY A 305 25.97 11.54 22.48
N ASP A 306 26.41 10.39 23.01
CA ASP A 306 26.65 9.19 22.20
C ASP A 306 25.35 8.75 21.51
N GLY A 307 25.42 8.54 20.20
CA GLY A 307 24.29 8.15 19.37
C GLY A 307 23.95 6.67 19.44
N SER A 308 24.84 5.82 19.97
CA SER A 308 24.64 4.36 19.95
C SER A 308 23.35 3.93 20.67
N GLY A 309 22.55 3.11 19.98
CA GLY A 309 21.25 2.62 20.47
C GLY A 309 20.14 3.67 20.45
N SER A 310 20.38 4.83 19.85
CA SER A 310 19.33 5.82 19.57
C SER A 310 18.69 5.54 18.22
N SER A 311 17.40 5.89 18.08
CA SER A 311 16.65 5.68 16.84
C SER A 311 16.28 7.02 16.19
N ILE A 312 16.61 7.17 14.91
CA ILE A 312 16.18 8.30 14.07
C ILE A 312 15.03 7.81 13.20
N ALA A 313 13.93 8.56 13.16
CA ALA A 313 12.78 8.24 12.32
C ALA A 313 12.64 9.27 11.18
N VAL A 314 12.22 8.80 10.01
CA VAL A 314 11.86 9.62 8.86
C VAL A 314 10.47 9.23 8.39
N LYS A 315 9.57 10.21 8.34
CA LYS A 315 8.23 10.09 7.79
C LYS A 315 8.17 10.70 6.40
N ALA A 316 7.77 9.92 5.41
CA ALA A 316 7.52 10.37 4.05
C ALA A 316 6.03 10.26 3.74
N THR A 317 5.43 11.37 3.28
CA THR A 317 3.99 11.44 2.99
C THR A 317 3.72 12.23 1.72
N GLY A 318 2.60 11.92 1.07
CA GLY A 318 2.04 12.72 -0.03
C GLY A 318 0.51 12.58 -0.06
N LEU A 319 -0.14 13.51 -0.76
CA LEU A 319 -1.58 13.49 -0.97
C LEU A 319 -1.92 12.83 -2.31
N VAL A 320 -2.95 12.00 -2.29
CA VAL A 320 -3.59 11.44 -3.50
C VAL A 320 -5.07 11.80 -3.48
N SER A 321 -5.66 11.94 -4.66
CA SER A 321 -7.09 12.23 -4.79
C SER A 321 -7.73 11.34 -5.83
N GLY A 322 -9.03 11.09 -5.68
CA GLY A 322 -9.78 10.26 -6.61
C GLY A 322 -11.27 10.33 -6.35
N THR A 323 -12.00 9.49 -7.08
CA THR A 323 -13.45 9.43 -7.00
C THR A 323 -13.91 7.99 -6.85
N VAL A 324 -14.90 7.76 -6.01
CA VAL A 324 -15.49 6.44 -5.81
C VAL A 324 -16.89 6.43 -6.41
N PRO A 325 -17.23 5.47 -7.30
CA PRO A 325 -18.54 5.37 -7.89
C PRO A 325 -19.67 5.14 -6.87
N LYS A 326 -20.90 5.41 -7.32
CA LYS A 326 -22.12 5.09 -6.58
C LYS A 326 -22.33 3.57 -6.53
N VAL A 327 -22.75 3.07 -5.38
CA VAL A 327 -23.22 1.68 -5.23
C VAL A 327 -24.74 1.65 -5.44
N SER A 328 -25.18 0.92 -6.46
CA SER A 328 -26.60 0.78 -6.80
C SER A 328 -27.37 -0.03 -5.74
N LYS A 329 -28.70 0.12 -5.70
CA LYS A 329 -29.61 -0.36 -4.62
C LYS A 329 -29.75 -1.90 -4.53
N ASN A 330 -28.80 -2.66 -5.03
CA ASN A 330 -28.95 -4.10 -5.24
C ASN A 330 -28.53 -4.93 -4.02
N GLY A 331 -27.79 -4.35 -3.06
CA GLY A 331 -27.38 -5.03 -1.81
C GLY A 331 -28.23 -4.72 -0.58
N ARG A 332 -28.09 -5.53 0.47
CA ARG A 332 -28.74 -5.35 1.78
C ARG A 332 -27.68 -5.15 2.87
N ILE A 333 -27.95 -4.26 3.83
CA ILE A 333 -27.10 -4.07 5.03
C ILE A 333 -27.77 -4.83 6.17
N ASN A 334 -27.16 -5.91 6.65
CA ASN A 334 -27.66 -6.61 7.83
C ASN A 334 -27.04 -6.02 9.09
N ILE A 335 -27.80 -5.18 9.80
CA ILE A 335 -27.35 -4.43 10.98
C ILE A 335 -27.18 -5.37 12.21
N ASN A 336 -27.59 -6.64 12.14
CA ASN A 336 -27.41 -7.63 13.21
C ASN A 336 -27.18 -9.04 12.64
N PRO A 337 -25.92 -9.45 12.38
CA PRO A 337 -25.62 -10.76 11.78
C PRO A 337 -25.96 -11.98 12.66
N GLY A 338 -26.50 -11.79 13.88
CA GLY A 338 -26.84 -12.87 14.82
C GLY A 338 -28.30 -12.94 15.29
N LYS A 339 -29.22 -12.13 14.76
CA LYS A 339 -30.65 -12.21 15.11
C LYS A 339 -31.47 -12.37 13.83
N GLY A 340 -31.96 -13.59 13.60
CA GLY A 340 -32.95 -13.86 12.55
C GLY A 340 -34.18 -13.01 12.77
N GLY A 341 -34.36 -11.99 11.94
CA GLY A 341 -35.43 -11.02 12.08
C GLY A 341 -35.30 -9.91 11.05
N ASP A 342 -35.93 -10.12 9.90
CA ASP A 342 -35.88 -9.34 8.66
C ASP A 342 -36.48 -7.91 8.75
N LYS A 343 -36.53 -7.30 9.93
CA LYS A 343 -37.32 -6.08 10.20
C LYS A 343 -36.56 -4.76 10.13
N ASN A 344 -35.25 -4.77 9.87
CA ASN A 344 -34.43 -3.54 9.75
C ASN A 344 -33.55 -3.48 8.48
N ASN A 345 -34.05 -4.01 7.36
CA ASN A 345 -33.33 -4.00 6.08
C ASN A 345 -33.32 -2.61 5.43
N LYS A 346 -32.23 -1.85 5.59
CA LYS A 346 -31.95 -0.69 4.75
C LYS A 346 -31.26 -1.15 3.46
N LYS A 347 -31.74 -0.66 2.32
CA LYS A 347 -31.09 -0.89 1.00
C LYS A 347 -29.65 -0.38 1.05
N ASN A 348 -28.72 -1.18 0.53
CA ASN A 348 -27.34 -0.79 0.40
C ASN A 348 -27.23 0.22 -0.74
N PHE A 349 -27.24 1.50 -0.38
CA PHE A 349 -27.02 2.60 -1.29
C PHE A 349 -25.93 3.48 -0.71
N TYR A 350 -24.89 3.71 -1.50
CA TYR A 350 -23.85 4.68 -1.21
C TYR A 350 -23.72 5.61 -2.41
N PRO A 351 -23.82 6.93 -2.21
CA PRO A 351 -23.58 7.88 -3.29
C PRO A 351 -22.11 7.79 -3.74
N ALA A 352 -21.86 8.27 -4.96
CA ALA A 352 -20.50 8.55 -5.38
C ALA A 352 -19.93 9.67 -4.49
N TYR A 353 -18.62 9.66 -4.28
CA TYR A 353 -17.93 10.71 -3.54
C TYR A 353 -16.49 10.84 -3.98
N ASP A 354 -15.98 12.05 -3.87
CA ASP A 354 -14.57 12.36 -4.10
C ASP A 354 -13.79 12.27 -2.78
N TYR A 355 -12.50 12.02 -2.87
CA TYR A 355 -11.63 11.98 -1.72
C TYR A 355 -10.25 12.57 -2.01
N THR A 356 -9.63 13.06 -0.95
CA THR A 356 -8.20 13.33 -0.87
C THR A 356 -7.71 12.67 0.40
N ASP A 357 -6.69 11.84 0.28
CA ASP A 357 -6.07 11.14 1.41
C ASP A 357 -4.57 11.35 1.41
N GLU A 358 -4.00 11.25 2.60
CA GLU A 358 -2.57 11.29 2.84
C GLU A 358 -2.02 9.86 2.95
N ILE A 359 -1.16 9.50 2.02
CA ILE A 359 -0.49 8.21 1.96
C ILE A 359 0.98 8.37 2.34
N GLY A 360 1.59 7.34 2.90
CA GLY A 360 2.98 7.42 3.30
C GLY A 360 3.45 6.29 4.20
N VAL A 361 4.64 6.49 4.77
CA VAL A 361 5.24 5.57 5.74
C VAL A 361 6.15 6.35 6.68
N GLU A 362 6.33 5.81 7.89
CA GLU A 362 7.42 6.18 8.78
C GLU A 362 8.38 5.00 8.88
N LYS A 363 9.68 5.28 8.77
CA LYS A 363 10.75 4.30 8.96
C LYS A 363 11.76 4.84 9.94
N SER A 364 12.38 3.94 10.68
CA SER A 364 13.41 4.29 11.65
C SER A 364 14.68 3.49 11.42
N ILE A 365 15.82 4.08 11.77
CA ILE A 365 17.11 3.43 11.81
C ILE A 365 17.70 3.56 13.22
N GLU A 366 18.31 2.48 13.70
CA GLU A 366 19.11 2.50 14.93
C GLU A 366 20.57 2.81 14.58
N LEU A 367 21.22 3.63 15.40
CA LEU A 367 22.61 4.03 15.26
C LEU A 367 23.59 3.15 16.05
#